data_AF-A4WIJ3-F1
#
_entry.id   AF-A4WIJ3-F1
#
_cell.length_a   1.000
_cell.length_b   1.000
_cell.length_c   1.000
_cell.angle_alpha   90.00
_cell.angle_beta   90.00
_cell.angle_gamma   90.00
#
_symmetry.space_group_name_H-M   'P 1'
#
loop_
_entity.id
_entity.type
_entity.pdbx_description
1 polymer ?
#
loop_
_entity_poly.entity_id
_entity_poly.type
_entity_poly.pdbx_seq_one_letter_code
_entity_poly.pdbx_strand_id
1 'polypeptide(L)' 'MKYIAVVCPRCGKASAARADAKKHQCPYCGTLINIEKAAVIAVGSAKAVREAVVRHNTQAT' A
#
# COMPACT_ATOMS: atom_id res chain seq x y z
N MET A 1 -4.09 11.57 -11.36
CA MET A 1 -3.14 11.29 -10.26
C MET A 1 -3.04 9.78 -10.09
N LYS A 2 -1.83 9.21 -10.02
CA LYS A 2 -1.62 7.75 -9.88
C LYS A 2 -1.40 7.37 -8.42
N TYR A 3 -1.95 6.24 -8.02
CA TYR A 3 -1.79 5.64 -6.70
C TYR A 3 -1.17 4.27 -6.82
N ILE A 4 -0.60 3.80 -5.71
CA ILE A 4 -0.02 2.48 -5.57
C ILE A 4 -0.54 1.80 -4.31
N ALA A 5 -0.72 0.49 -4.35
CA ALA A 5 -0.97 -0.33 -3.18
C ALA A 5 0.36 -0.93 -2.73
N VAL A 6 0.82 -0.57 -1.53
CA VAL A 6 2.07 -1.05 -0.94
C VAL A 6 1.82 -1.93 0.27
N VAL A 7 2.55 -3.04 0.36
CA VAL A 7 2.50 -3.95 1.50
C VAL A 7 3.51 -3.50 2.55
N CYS A 8 3.04 -3.38 3.79
CA CYS A 8 3.90 -3.07 4.91
C CYS A 8 4.79 -4.28 5.24
N PRO A 9 6.13 -4.14 5.23
CA PRO A 9 7.03 -5.25 5.55
C PRO A 9 6.96 -5.66 7.03
N ARG A 10 6.41 -4.81 7.91
CA ARG A 10 6.30 -5.11 9.35
C ARG A 10 5.04 -5.89 9.70
N CYS A 11 3.87 -5.44 9.25
CA CYS A 11 2.59 -6.03 9.64
C CYS A 11 1.90 -6.81 8.51
N GLY A 12 2.47 -6.86 7.30
CA GLY A 12 1.93 -7.59 6.15
C GLY A 12 0.68 -6.99 5.52
N LYS A 13 0.10 -5.93 6.11
CA LYS A 13 -1.09 -5.25 5.58
C LYS A 13 -0.73 -4.31 4.43
N ALA A 14 -1.56 -4.30 3.39
CA ALA A 14 -1.49 -3.38 2.28
C ALA A 14 -2.11 -2.02 2.62
N SER A 15 -1.61 -0.96 2.00
CA SER A 15 -2.08 0.42 2.17
C SER A 15 -1.91 1.21 0.87
N ALA A 16 -2.76 2.21 0.66
CA ALA A 16 -2.72 3.04 -0.53
C ALA A 16 -1.79 4.25 -0.32
N ALA A 17 -0.84 4.45 -1.22
CA ALA A 17 0.05 5.61 -1.25
C ALA A 17 -0.03 6.30 -2.61
N ARG A 18 0.44 7.56 -2.67
CA ARG A 18 0.63 8.23 -3.96
C ARG A 18 1.84 7.63 -4.67
N ALA A 19 1.78 7.50 -5.99
CA ALA A 19 2.86 6.90 -6.77
C ALA A 19 4.16 7.73 -6.76
N ASP A 20 4.08 9.02 -6.47
CA ASP A 20 5.18 9.97 -6.39
C ASP A 20 5.72 10.16 -4.95
N ALA A 21 5.11 9.52 -3.95
CA ALA A 21 5.56 9.61 -2.57
C ALA A 21 6.82 8.74 -2.36
N LYS A 22 7.84 9.28 -1.69
CA LYS A 22 9.05 8.50 -1.30
C LYS A 22 8.81 7.63 -0.07
N LYS A 23 7.99 8.13 0.86
CA LYS A 23 7.69 7.47 2.13
C LYS A 23 6.18 7.44 2.35
N HIS A 24 5.70 6.37 2.97
CA HIS A 24 4.31 6.21 3.37
C HIS A 24 4.25 5.64 4.78
N GLN A 25 3.53 6.28 5.68
CA GLN A 25 3.30 5.73 7.00
C GLN A 25 2.20 4.68 6.93
N CYS A 26 2.51 3.46 7.36
CA CYS A 26 1.53 2.39 7.45
C CYS A 26 0.43 2.80 8.46
N PRO A 27 -0.84 2.88 8.03
CA PRO A 27 -1.94 3.30 8.91
C PRO A 27 -2.29 2.26 9.98
N TYR A 28 -1.75 1.04 9.89
CA TYR A 28 -2.06 -0.07 10.81
C TYR A 28 -1.07 -0.19 11.96
N CYS A 29 0.24 -0.05 11.69
CA CYS A 29 1.29 -0.24 12.70
C CYS A 29 2.23 0.96 12.87
N GLY A 30 1.97 2.07 12.15
CA GLY A 30 2.75 3.30 12.24
C GLY A 30 4.14 3.25 11.59
N THR A 31 4.56 2.11 11.03
CA THR A 31 5.87 1.96 10.39
C THR A 31 5.98 2.80 9.13
N LEU A 32 7.11 3.51 8.99
CA LEU A 32 7.47 4.24 7.76
C LEU A 32 7.93 3.26 6.68
N ILE A 33 7.13 3.13 5.63
CA ILE A 33 7.40 2.33 4.44
C ILE A 33 8.16 3.20 3.44
N ASN A 34 9.33 2.74 2.99
CA ASN A 34 10.00 3.32 1.84
C ASN A 34 9.37 2.77 0.57
N ILE A 35 8.69 3.63 -0.19
CA ILE A 35 7.92 3.25 -1.38
C ILE A 35 8.80 2.63 -2.47
N GLU A 36 10.01 3.14 -2.67
CA GLU A 36 10.95 2.62 -3.69
C GLU A 36 11.39 1.18 -3.41
N LYS A 37 11.30 0.74 -2.14
CA LYS A 37 11.69 -0.60 -1.68
C LYS A 37 10.50 -1.46 -1.25
N ALA A 38 9.28 -0.93 -1.32
CA ALA A 38 8.09 -1.63 -0.87
C ALA A 38 7.59 -2.62 -1.92
N ALA A 39 6.96 -3.70 -1.48
CA ALA A 39 6.23 -4.57 -2.40
C ALA A 39 4.96 -3.85 -2.87
N VAL A 40 4.90 -3.54 -4.16
CA VAL A 40 3.74 -2.91 -4.82
C VAL A 40 2.87 -4.00 -5.41
N ILE A 41 1.60 -4.05 -5.01
CA ILE A 41 0.64 -5.07 -5.48
C ILE A 41 -0.36 -4.54 -6.52
N ALA A 42 -0.48 -3.22 -6.67
CA ALA A 42 -1.30 -2.59 -7.70
C ALA A 42 -0.85 -1.15 -7.94
N VAL A 43 -1.04 -0.66 -9.17
CA VAL A 43 -0.82 0.73 -9.58
C VAL A 43 -2.00 1.19 -10.42
N GLY A 44 -2.56 2.37 -10.15
CA GLY A 44 -3.67 2.87 -10.96
C GLY A 44 -4.45 4.02 -10.35
N SER A 45 -5.76 4.04 -10.64
CA SER A 45 -6.70 4.98 -10.03
C SER A 45 -6.87 4.69 -8.53
N ALA A 46 -7.34 5.69 -7.78
CA ALA A 46 -7.62 5.53 -6.35
C ALA A 46 -8.59 4.36 -6.08
N LYS A 47 -9.61 4.19 -6.95
CA LYS A 47 -10.58 3.09 -6.86
C LYS A 47 -9.90 1.73 -7.01
N ALA A 48 -9.16 1.52 -8.10
CA ALA A 48 -8.49 0.24 -8.38
C ALA A 48 -7.49 -0.15 -7.28
N VAL A 49 -6.72 0.83 -6.79
CA VAL A 49 -5.75 0.64 -5.71
C VAL A 49 -6.44 0.32 -4.39
N ARG A 50 -7.54 1.00 -4.05
CA ARG A 50 -8.30 0.73 -2.84
C ARG A 50 -8.91 -0.68 -2.85
N GLU A 51 -9.45 -1.11 -3.98
CA GLU A 51 -9.95 -2.48 -4.15
C GLU A 51 -8.85 -3.51 -3.97
N ALA A 52 -7.65 -3.27 -4.51
CA ALA A 52 -6.50 -4.16 -4.32
C ALA A 52 -6.05 -4.23 -2.85
N VAL A 53 -6.02 -3.09 -2.15
CA VAL A 53 -5.70 -3.02 -0.71
C VAL A 53 -6.71 -3.83 0.11
N VAL A 54 -8.00 -3.66 -0.16
CA VAL A 54 -9.06 -4.41 0.53
C VAL A 54 -8.90 -5.91 0.29
N ARG A 55 -8.77 -6.34 -0.97
CA ARG A 55 -8.58 -7.76 -1.32
C ARG A 55 -7.40 -8.38 -0.59
N HIS A 56 -6.24 -7.73 -0.59
CA HIS A 56 -5.04 -8.21 0.11
C HIS A 56 -5.27 -8.33 1.62
N ASN A 57 -5.85 -7.30 2.23
CA ASN A 57 -6.04 -7.28 3.68
C ASN A 57 -7.13 -8.24 4.18
N THR A 58 -8.09 -8.61 3.33
CA THR A 58 -9.13 -9.60 3.65
C THR A 58 -8.65 -11.04 3.44
N GLN A 59 -7.77 -11.28 2.46
CA GLN A 59 -7.23 -12.62 2.17
C GLN A 59 -6.08 -13.03 3.10
N ALA A 60 -5.44 -12.07 3.79
CA ALA A 60 -4.37 -12.34 4.75
C ALA A 60 -4.88 -12.76 6.15
N THR A 61 -6.13 -13.26 6.24
CA THR A 61 -6.74 -13.81 7.46
C THR A 61 -6.80 -15.32 7.32
#